data_AF-A0A930FG54-F1
#
_entry.id   AF-A0A930FG54-F1
#
_cell.length_a   1.000
_cell.length_b   1.000
_cell.length_c   1.000
_cell.angle_alpha   90.00
_cell.angle_beta   90.00
_cell.angle_gamma   90.00
#
_symmetry.space_group_name_H-M   'P 1'
#
loop_
_entity.id
_entity.type
_entity.pdbx_description
1 polymer ?
#
loop_
_entity_poly.entity_id
_entity_poly.type
_entity_poly.pdbx_seq_one_letter_code
_entity_poly.pdbx_strand_id
1 'polypeptide(L)' 'MKLTFLEGQKRKQFFLKYPPKRIYVFSKRITCAMNGEFEEYSSSAIAYAWYIWEKGYKGKPTIDWIN' A
#
# COMPACT_ATOMS: atom_id res chain seq x y z
N MET A 1 -3.60 -1.99 -1.72
CA MET A 1 -3.86 -0.52 -1.90
C MET A 1 -2.71 0.09 -2.70
N LYS A 2 -2.90 1.21 -3.42
CA LYS A 2 -1.80 1.80 -4.22
C LYS A 2 -0.68 2.34 -3.32
N LEU A 3 0.58 2.17 -3.71
CA LEU A 3 1.73 2.70 -2.96
C LEU A 3 1.69 4.23 -2.85
N THR A 4 1.19 4.91 -3.89
CA THR A 4 0.96 6.36 -3.95
C THR A 4 -0.01 6.88 -2.89
N PHE A 5 -0.66 5.98 -2.12
CA PHE A 5 -1.39 6.35 -0.90
C PHE A 5 -0.52 7.14 0.08
N LEU A 6 0.78 6.84 0.15
CA LEU A 6 1.77 7.52 1.00
C LEU A 6 2.09 8.96 0.57
N GLU A 7 1.91 9.30 -0.71
CA GLU A 7 2.30 10.61 -1.28
C GLU A 7 1.26 11.71 -1.02
N GLY A 8 0.09 11.35 -0.49
CA GLY A 8 -1.01 12.29 -0.31
C GLY A 8 -0.68 13.39 0.70
N GLN A 9 -0.53 14.63 0.25
CA GLN A 9 -0.17 15.78 1.10
C GLN A 9 -1.11 15.94 2.32
N LYS A 10 -2.43 15.84 2.11
CA LYS A 10 -3.43 15.87 3.19
C LYS A 10 -3.32 14.66 4.14
N ARG A 11 -2.87 13.51 3.64
CA ARG A 11 -2.72 12.25 4.41
C ARG A 11 -1.41 12.21 5.20
N LYS A 12 -0.44 13.08 4.91
CA LYS A 12 0.80 13.19 5.71
C LYS A 12 0.50 13.28 7.21
N GLN A 13 -0.44 14.14 7.60
CA GLN A 13 -0.83 14.30 9.01
C GLN A 13 -1.44 13.02 9.61
N PHE A 14 -2.21 12.27 8.82
CA PHE A 14 -2.74 10.97 9.24
C PHE A 14 -1.63 9.96 9.53
N PHE A 15 -0.62 9.83 8.65
CA PHE A 15 0.49 8.91 8.86
C PHE A 15 1.43 9.33 9.99
N LEU A 16 1.59 10.63 10.24
CA LEU A 16 2.35 11.13 11.37
C LEU A 16 1.64 10.85 12.70
N LYS A 17 0.31 11.01 12.74
CA LYS A 17 -0.49 10.77 13.94
C LYS A 17 -0.71 9.27 14.22
N TYR A 18 -0.90 8.48 13.17
CA TYR A 18 -1.21 7.06 13.22
C TYR A 18 -0.31 6.29 12.24
N PRO A 19 0.99 6.16 12.54
CA PRO A 19 1.90 5.47 11.65
C PRO A 19 1.53 3.99 11.55
N PRO A 20 1.53 3.39 10.35
CA PRO A 20 1.46 1.94 10.22
C PRO A 20 2.69 1.33 10.88
N LYS A 21 2.53 0.15 11.48
CA LYS A 21 3.65 -0.62 12.03
C LYS A 21 4.56 -1.13 10.92
N ARG A 22 3.95 -1.61 9.83
CA ARG A 22 4.65 -2.21 8.70
C ARG A 22 3.92 -1.96 7.39
N ILE A 23 4.70 -1.74 6.34
CA ILE A 23 4.24 -1.60 4.97
C ILE A 23 4.93 -2.66 4.13
N TYR A 24 4.15 -3.58 3.56
CA TYR A 24 4.66 -4.54 2.60
C TYR A 24 4.49 -4.00 1.18
N VAL A 25 5.58 -3.88 0.44
CA VAL A 25 5.58 -3.37 -0.93
C VAL A 25 5.66 -4.55 -1.89
N PHE A 26 4.73 -4.60 -2.85
CA PHE A 26 4.81 -5.58 -3.92
C PHE A 26 5.91 -5.16 -4.90
N SER A 27 6.91 -6.03 -5.11
CA SER A 27 7.99 -5.71 -6.05
C SER A 27 7.54 -5.86 -7.51
N LYS A 28 6.57 -6.77 -7.75
CA LYS A 28 5.92 -6.97 -9.04
C LYS A 28 4.66 -6.12 -9.16
N ARG A 29 4.28 -5.81 -10.40
CA ARG A 29 2.98 -5.21 -10.71
C ARG A 29 1.91 -6.28 -10.63
N ILE A 30 0.85 -6.01 -9.88
CA ILE A 30 -0.29 -6.91 -9.73
C ILE A 30 -1.44 -6.34 -10.55
N THR A 31 -2.04 -7.19 -11.37
CA THR A 31 -3.31 -6.87 -12.02
C THR A 31 -4.42 -7.05 -10.99
N CYS A 32 -5.04 -5.95 -10.56
CA CYS A 32 -6.31 -5.99 -9.87
C CYS A 32 -7.39 -5.64 -10.90
N ALA A 33 -7.99 -6.67 -11.50
CA ALA A 33 -9.09 -6.48 -12.43
C ALA A 33 -10.31 -5.93 -11.70
N MET A 34 -10.95 -4.93 -12.30
CA MET A 34 -12.25 -4.48 -11.83
C MET A 34 -13.24 -5.64 -11.97
N ASN A 35 -14.06 -5.90 -10.95
CA ASN A 35 -15.04 -6.99 -10.93
C ASN A 35 -14.47 -8.42 -11.15
N GLY A 36 -13.15 -8.61 -11.09
CA GLY A 36 -12.53 -9.90 -11.37
C GLY A 36 -12.42 -10.25 -12.86
N GLU A 37 -12.62 -9.28 -13.76
CA GLU A 37 -12.52 -9.47 -15.21
C GLU A 37 -11.07 -9.39 -15.69
N PHE A 38 -10.25 -10.39 -15.33
CA PHE A 38 -8.82 -10.39 -15.64
C PHE A 38 -8.50 -10.47 -17.14
N GLU A 39 -9.44 -10.94 -17.96
CA GLU A 39 -9.28 -11.04 -19.42
C GLU A 39 -9.25 -9.66 -20.10
N GLU A 40 -9.95 -8.67 -19.54
CA GLU A 40 -9.98 -7.30 -20.08
C GLU A 40 -8.77 -6.45 -19.64
N TYR A 41 -8.09 -6.84 -18.57
CA TYR A 41 -6.97 -6.09 -17.98
C TYR A 41 -5.67 -6.89 -18.07
N SER A 42 -4.97 -6.77 -19.20
CA SER A 42 -3.73 -7.52 -19.45
C SER A 42 -2.53 -7.10 -18.59
N SER A 43 -2.51 -5.86 -18.08
CA SER A 43 -1.44 -5.38 -17.20
C SER A 43 -1.87 -4.15 -16.40
N SER A 44 -1.19 -3.92 -15.26
CA SER A 44 -1.41 -2.75 -14.41
C SER A 44 -0.09 -2.03 -14.17
N ALA A 45 -0.03 -0.73 -14.48
CA ALA A 45 1.13 0.11 -14.14
C ALA A 45 1.20 0.46 -12.64
N ILE A 46 0.21 0.05 -11.85
CA ILE A 46 0.02 0.48 -10.47
C ILE A 46 0.95 -0.29 -9.53
N ALA A 47 1.75 0.43 -8.76
CA ALA A 47 2.46 -0.12 -7.61
C ALA A 47 1.49 -0.31 -6.44
N TYR A 48 1.49 -1.49 -5.84
CA TYR A 48 0.64 -1.80 -4.69
C TYR A 48 1.49 -1.99 -3.42
N ALA A 49 0.84 -1.76 -2.29
CA ALA A 49 1.34 -2.08 -0.96
C ALA A 49 0.21 -2.55 -0.04
N TRP A 50 0.60 -3.29 1.00
CA TRP A 50 -0.24 -3.68 2.12
C TRP A 50 0.24 -2.97 3.39
N TYR A 51 -0.66 -2.24 4.03
CA TYR A 51 -0.39 -1.46 5.23
C TYR A 51 -0.95 -2.15 6.47
N ILE A 52 -0.13 -2.34 7.50
CA ILE A 52 -0.51 -2.95 8.77
C ILE A 52 -0.49 -1.90 9.87
N TRP A 53 -1.64 -1.68 10.52
CA TRP A 53 -1.74 -0.88 11.73
C TRP A 53 -1.94 -1.77 12.94
N GLU A 54 -1.33 -1.37 14.05
CA GLU A 54 -1.48 -2.01 15.35
C GLU A 54 -1.93 -0.94 16.36
N LYS A 55 -2.99 -1.24 17.12
CA LYS A 55 -3.54 -0.29 18.08
C LYS A 55 -2.51 0.01 19.16
N GLY A 56 -2.18 1.29 19.34
CA GLY A 56 -1.20 1.73 20.33
C GLY A 56 0.26 1.68 19.86
N TYR A 57 0.52 1.35 18.58
CA TYR A 57 1.87 1.44 18.01
C TYR A 57 2.38 2.89 18.00
N LYS A 58 3.61 3.10 18.50
CA LYS A 58 4.28 4.41 18.59
C LYS A 58 5.63 4.45 17.89
N GLY A 59 6.02 3.37 17.21
CA GLY A 59 7.31 3.27 16.52
C GLY A 59 7.29 3.91 15.13
N LYS A 60 8.45 3.87 14.47
CA LYS A 60 8.56 4.26 13.06
C LYS A 60 8.04 3.14 12.15
N PRO A 61 7.38 3.44 11.02
CA PRO A 61 6.99 2.41 10.06
C PRO A 61 8.23 1.69 9.51
N THR A 62 8.10 0.39 9.29
CA THR A 62 9.10 -0.45 8.60
C THR A 62 8.59 -0.86 7.22
N ILE A 63 9.52 -1.07 6.28
CA ILE A 63 9.22 -1.50 4.91
C ILE A 63 9.79 -2.91 4.71
N ASP A 64 8.94 -3.81 4.25
CA ASP A 64 9.30 -5.16 3.81
C ASP A 64 8.77 -5.38 2.37
N TRP A 65 9.34 -6.32 1.63
CA TRP A 65 8.92 -6.63 0.27
C TRP A 65 8.17 -7.97 0.21
N ILE A 66 7.15 -8.04 -0.65
CA ILE A 66 6.36 -9.25 -0.90
C ILE A 66 6.23 -9.50 -2.40
N ASN A 67 6.09 -10.77 -2.78
CA ASN A 67 5.98 -11.25 -4.16
C ASN A 67 4.84 -12.23 -4.31
#